data_AF-A0A6V7HRG6-F1
#
_entry.id   AF-A0A6V7HRG6-F1
#
_cell.length_a   1.000
_cell.length_b   1.000
_cell.length_c   1.000
_cell.angle_alpha   90.00
_cell.angle_beta   90.00
_cell.angle_gamma   90.00
#
_symmetry.space_group_name_H-M   'P 1'
#
loop_
_entity.id
_entity.type
_entity.pdbx_description
1 polymer ?
#
loop_
_entity_poly.entity_id
_entity_poly.type
_entity_poly.pdbx_seq_one_letter_code
_entity_poly.pdbx_strand_id
1 'polypeptide(L)'
;KGNPVLKYMKTLPWEYSEIIPDYVMGTRVCALFLSLRYHQLNPDYIHERLKALGSAYQLRVLLVQVDVSEPNHTLKHLTRICILADLTLMLAWSPEEAAKIIETYKMYEKKPPDMIMERSDSNTPQQK
;
A
#
# COMPACT_ATOMS: atom_id res chain seq x y z
N LYS A 1 -4.61 -14.02 -10.29
CA LYS A 1 -5.76 -13.59 -11.13
C LYS A 1 -7.05 -13.76 -10.31
N GLY A 2 -7.97 -12.79 -10.35
CA GLY A 2 -9.27 -12.87 -9.65
C GLY A 2 -9.47 -11.92 -8.46
N ASN A 3 -8.49 -11.09 -8.10
CA ASN A 3 -8.66 -10.10 -7.04
C ASN A 3 -9.67 -9.01 -7.48
N PRO A 4 -10.78 -8.76 -6.74
CA PRO A 4 -11.75 -7.73 -7.08
C PRO A 4 -11.16 -6.32 -7.19
N VAL A 5 -10.04 -6.05 -6.51
CA VAL A 5 -9.31 -4.77 -6.56
C VAL A 5 -9.02 -4.33 -8.00
N LEU A 6 -8.65 -5.27 -8.89
CA LEU A 6 -8.30 -4.95 -10.28
C LEU A 6 -9.47 -4.37 -11.09
N LYS A 7 -10.72 -4.63 -10.68
CA LYS A 7 -11.91 -4.06 -11.33
C LYS A 7 -12.08 -2.56 -11.05
N TYR A 8 -11.47 -2.08 -9.97
CA TYR A 8 -11.57 -0.70 -9.52
C TYR A 8 -10.34 0.14 -9.91
N MET A 9 -9.26 -0.49 -10.38
CA MET A 9 -8.11 0.20 -10.97
C MET A 9 -8.48 0.72 -12.37
N LYS A 10 -8.80 2.02 -12.45
CA LYS A 10 -9.29 2.69 -13.67
C LYS A 10 -8.50 3.95 -14.01
N THR A 11 -7.83 4.55 -13.03
CA THR A 11 -7.12 5.81 -13.20
C THR A 11 -5.78 5.60 -13.87
N LEU A 12 -5.13 4.45 -13.62
CA LEU A 12 -3.80 4.14 -14.17
C LEU A 12 -3.81 2.84 -14.98
N PRO A 13 -3.03 2.77 -16.08
CA PRO A 13 -2.82 1.52 -16.79
C PRO A 13 -2.04 0.54 -15.91
N TRP A 14 -2.37 -0.74 -16.02
CA TRP A 14 -1.70 -1.82 -15.32
C TRP A 14 -1.60 -3.05 -16.24
N GLU A 15 -0.62 -3.91 -15.96
CA GLU A 15 -0.39 -5.15 -16.69
C GLU A 15 -0.05 -6.29 -15.74
N TYR A 16 -0.24 -7.52 -16.19
CA TYR A 16 0.22 -8.70 -15.47
C TYR A 16 1.70 -8.95 -15.77
N SER A 17 2.47 -9.26 -14.74
CA SER A 17 3.87 -9.66 -14.86
C SER A 17 4.20 -10.73 -13.83
N GLU A 18 5.26 -11.49 -14.06
CA GLU A 18 5.80 -12.44 -13.09
C GLU A 18 6.64 -11.69 -12.06
N ILE A 19 5.96 -11.25 -11.00
CA ILE A 19 6.54 -10.46 -9.92
C ILE A 19 6.40 -11.20 -8.59
N ILE A 20 7.36 -10.96 -7.68
CA ILE A 20 7.29 -11.47 -6.32
C ILE A 20 6.19 -10.76 -5.51
N PRO A 21 6.14 -9.41 -5.39
CA PRO A 21 5.03 -8.74 -4.72
C PRO A 21 3.71 -8.87 -5.50
N ASP A 22 2.58 -8.51 -4.89
CA ASP A 22 1.28 -8.53 -5.58
C ASP A 22 1.12 -7.34 -6.52
N TYR A 23 1.74 -6.21 -6.17
CA TYR A 23 1.73 -4.98 -6.96
C TYR A 23 3.09 -4.29 -6.93
N VAL A 24 3.56 -3.84 -8.09
CA VAL A 24 4.72 -2.95 -8.20
C VAL A 24 4.20 -1.56 -8.54
N MET A 25 4.40 -0.62 -7.61
CA MET A 25 3.89 0.76 -7.70
C MET A 25 5.01 1.75 -8.04
N GLY A 26 6.22 1.27 -8.26
CA GLY A 26 7.35 2.07 -8.66
C GLY A 26 8.63 1.26 -8.71
N THR A 27 9.72 1.87 -9.12
CA THR A 27 11.04 1.21 -9.21
C THR A 27 11.52 0.64 -7.87
N ARG A 28 11.17 1.30 -6.76
CA ARG A 28 11.55 0.88 -5.39
C ARG A 28 10.35 0.73 -4.44
N VAL A 29 9.13 0.67 -4.99
CA VAL A 29 7.89 0.65 -4.23
C VAL A 29 7.05 -0.55 -4.63
N CYS A 30 6.68 -1.38 -3.66
CA CYS A 30 5.81 -2.52 -3.87
C CYS A 30 4.71 -2.63 -2.81
N ALA A 31 3.65 -3.36 -3.13
CA ALA A 31 2.64 -3.78 -2.17
C ALA A 31 2.42 -5.30 -2.19
N LEU A 32 2.24 -5.85 -1.00
CA LEU A 32 1.61 -7.15 -0.77
C LEU A 32 0.15 -6.92 -0.41
N PHE A 33 -0.73 -7.75 -0.91
CA PHE A 33 -2.16 -7.70 -0.65
C PHE A 33 -2.59 -8.88 0.23
N LEU A 34 -3.33 -8.58 1.29
CA LEU A 34 -3.81 -9.58 2.23
C LEU A 34 -5.25 -9.29 2.63
N SER A 35 -6.17 -10.23 2.38
CA SER A 35 -7.49 -10.22 3.01
C SER A 35 -7.38 -10.77 4.43
N LEU A 36 -8.05 -10.12 5.39
CA LEU A 36 -8.09 -10.63 6.78
C LEU A 36 -8.78 -12.00 6.86
N ARG A 37 -9.86 -12.19 6.09
CA ARG A 37 -10.54 -13.49 5.98
C ARG A 37 -9.59 -14.56 5.46
N TYR A 38 -8.76 -14.24 4.46
CA TYR A 38 -7.77 -15.17 3.94
C TYR A 38 -6.67 -15.47 4.97
N HIS A 39 -6.20 -14.44 5.68
CA HIS A 39 -5.16 -14.62 6.71
C HIS A 39 -5.62 -15.50 7.87
N GLN A 40 -6.90 -15.44 8.25
CA GLN A 40 -7.47 -16.34 9.27
C GLN A 40 -7.44 -17.81 8.84
N LEU A 41 -7.57 -18.09 7.53
CA LEU A 41 -7.50 -19.43 6.98
C LEU A 41 -6.05 -19.90 6.77
N ASN A 42 -5.16 -18.97 6.44
CA ASN A 42 -3.75 -19.26 6.09
C ASN A 42 -2.81 -18.25 6.79
N PRO A 43 -2.54 -18.42 8.10
CA PRO A 43 -1.74 -17.47 8.86
C PRO A 43 -0.28 -17.39 8.40
N ASP A 44 0.31 -18.51 7.97
CA ASP A 44 1.72 -18.59 7.56
C ASP A 44 2.00 -17.91 6.20
N TYR A 45 0.96 -17.73 5.38
CA TYR A 45 1.09 -17.17 4.03
C TYR A 45 1.88 -15.86 4.01
N ILE A 46 1.58 -14.92 4.91
CA ILE A 46 2.25 -13.62 4.89
C ILE A 46 3.73 -13.74 5.28
N HIS A 47 4.09 -14.66 6.17
CA HIS A 47 5.47 -14.88 6.56
C HIS A 47 6.30 -15.43 5.40
N GLU A 48 5.75 -16.36 4.63
CA GLU A 48 6.38 -16.90 3.43
C GLU A 48 6.54 -15.83 2.34
N ARG A 49 5.50 -15.02 2.10
CA ARG A 49 5.54 -13.92 1.13
C ARG A 49 6.60 -12.87 1.49
N LEU A 50 6.71 -12.51 2.77
CA LEU A 50 7.74 -11.60 3.26
C LEU A 50 9.15 -12.17 3.07
N LYS A 51 9.33 -13.46 3.36
CA LYS A 51 10.62 -14.14 3.15
C LYS A 51 11.03 -14.16 1.68
N ALA A 52 10.08 -14.39 0.78
CA ALA A 52 10.32 -14.34 -0.66
C ALA A 52 10.62 -12.92 -1.17
N LEU A 53 9.97 -11.90 -0.61
CA LEU A 53 10.18 -10.50 -1.00
C LEU A 53 11.57 -9.98 -0.60
N GLY A 54 12.06 -10.39 0.58
CA GLY A 54 13.36 -9.95 1.09
C GLY A 54 13.47 -8.42 1.20
N SER A 55 14.62 -7.90 0.78
CA SER A 55 14.95 -6.46 0.78
C SER A 55 14.99 -5.85 -0.63
N ALA A 56 14.26 -6.43 -1.58
CA ALA A 56 14.30 -6.00 -2.98
C ALA A 56 13.72 -4.59 -3.22
N TYR A 57 12.87 -4.11 -2.31
CA TYR A 57 12.20 -2.82 -2.41
C TYR A 57 12.46 -1.97 -1.17
N GLN A 58 12.61 -0.66 -1.37
CA GLN A 58 12.84 0.29 -0.30
C GLN A 58 11.55 0.57 0.48
N LEU A 59 10.44 0.80 -0.24
CA LEU A 59 9.12 0.98 0.36
C LEU A 59 8.29 -0.27 0.11
N ARG A 60 7.96 -0.97 1.21
CA ARG A 60 7.19 -2.22 1.20
C ARG A 60 5.89 -1.98 1.94
N VAL A 61 4.78 -2.02 1.22
CA VAL A 61 3.45 -1.78 1.78
C VAL A 61 2.75 -3.13 1.97
N LEU A 62 2.24 -3.40 3.17
CA LEU A 62 1.26 -4.46 3.39
C LEU A 62 -0.14 -3.82 3.33
N LEU A 63 -0.82 -4.00 2.20
CA LEU A 63 -2.18 -3.55 1.98
C LEU A 63 -3.16 -4.62 2.44
N VAL A 64 -3.88 -4.34 3.53
CA VAL A 64 -4.79 -5.27 4.18
C VAL A 64 -6.23 -4.90 3.89
N GLN A 65 -6.99 -5.83 3.31
CA GLN A 65 -8.43 -5.70 3.16
C GLN A 65 -9.14 -6.20 4.42
N VAL A 66 -9.90 -5.32 5.06
CA VAL A 66 -10.67 -5.59 6.27
C VAL A 66 -12.05 -6.13 5.89
N ASP A 67 -12.17 -7.44 5.80
CA ASP A 67 -13.38 -8.15 5.34
C ASP A 67 -13.94 -9.17 6.36
N VAL A 68 -13.68 -8.90 7.65
CA VAL A 68 -14.12 -9.68 8.81
C VAL A 68 -14.72 -8.76 9.87
N SER A 69 -15.65 -9.27 10.68
CA SER A 69 -16.36 -8.49 11.70
C SER A 69 -15.49 -8.08 12.89
N GLU A 70 -14.52 -8.92 13.27
CA GLU A 70 -13.65 -8.69 14.43
C GLU A 70 -12.16 -8.60 14.01
N PRO A 71 -11.72 -7.49 13.40
CA PRO A 71 -10.38 -7.38 12.84
C PRO A 71 -9.31 -7.06 13.90
N ASN A 72 -9.68 -6.56 15.07
CA ASN A 72 -8.75 -5.95 16.04
C ASN A 72 -7.60 -6.88 16.48
N HIS A 73 -7.91 -8.14 16.80
CA HIS A 73 -6.88 -9.10 17.23
C HIS A 73 -5.89 -9.40 16.11
N THR A 74 -6.42 -9.67 14.92
CA THR A 74 -5.62 -9.96 13.72
C THR A 74 -4.77 -8.76 13.29
N LEU A 75 -5.34 -7.56 13.31
CA LEU A 75 -4.62 -6.32 12.98
C LEU A 75 -3.51 -6.06 13.99
N LYS A 76 -3.74 -6.26 15.29
CA LYS A 76 -2.68 -6.13 16.30
C LYS A 76 -1.49 -7.06 16.01
N HIS A 77 -1.76 -8.29 15.56
CA HIS A 77 -0.72 -9.22 15.15
C HIS A 77 0.01 -8.76 13.89
N LEU A 78 -0.73 -8.38 12.84
CA LEU A 78 -0.15 -7.89 11.59
C LEU A 78 0.68 -6.62 11.79
N THR A 79 0.24 -5.69 12.64
CA THR A 79 1.01 -4.49 12.99
C THR A 79 2.37 -4.84 13.58
N ARG A 80 2.44 -5.84 14.48
CA ARG A 80 3.72 -6.30 15.03
C ARG A 80 4.63 -6.87 13.93
N ILE A 81 4.07 -7.67 13.03
CA ILE A 81 4.82 -8.21 11.89
C ILE A 81 5.37 -7.07 11.01
N CYS A 82 4.54 -6.09 10.67
CA CYS A 82 4.95 -4.94 9.86
C CYS A 82 6.08 -4.14 10.51
N ILE A 83 6.01 -3.90 11.82
CA ILE A 83 7.09 -3.20 12.55
C ILE A 83 8.38 -4.00 12.49
N LEU A 84 8.34 -5.30 12.79
CA LEU A 84 9.54 -6.14 12.84
C LEU A 84 10.18 -6.35 11.46
N ALA A 85 9.37 -6.39 10.40
CA ALA A 85 9.84 -6.61 9.03
C ALA A 85 10.03 -5.30 8.23
N ASP A 86 9.83 -4.14 8.86
CA ASP A 86 9.94 -2.80 8.27
C ASP A 86 9.04 -2.62 7.03
N LEU A 87 7.74 -2.83 7.24
CA LEU A 87 6.68 -2.58 6.27
C LEU A 87 5.74 -1.48 6.75
N THR A 88 5.19 -0.74 5.80
CA THR A 88 4.05 0.15 6.04
C THR A 88 2.75 -0.66 5.99
N LEU A 89 1.98 -0.67 7.07
CA LEU A 89 0.64 -1.27 7.10
C LEU A 89 -0.40 -0.26 6.57
N MET A 90 -1.13 -0.62 5.52
CA MET A 90 -2.24 0.16 4.97
C MET A 90 -3.52 -0.66 5.05
N LEU A 91 -4.61 -0.06 5.53
CA LEU A 91 -5.91 -0.72 5.66
C LEU A 91 -6.87 -0.23 4.59
N ALA A 92 -7.67 -1.14 4.06
CA ALA A 92 -8.76 -0.85 3.14
C ALA A 92 -10.03 -1.60 3.57
N TRP A 93 -11.15 -0.90 3.65
CA TRP A 93 -12.47 -1.45 4.02
C TRP A 93 -13.25 -1.95 2.81
N SER A 94 -12.75 -1.71 1.61
CA SER A 94 -13.32 -2.23 0.37
C SER A 94 -12.25 -2.47 -0.70
N PRO A 95 -12.53 -3.33 -1.70
CA PRO A 95 -11.63 -3.51 -2.84
C PRO A 95 -11.41 -2.22 -3.64
N GLU A 96 -12.39 -1.31 -3.66
CA GLU A 96 -12.29 0.00 -4.30
C GLU A 96 -11.28 0.90 -3.60
N GLU A 97 -11.34 0.96 -2.27
CA GLU A 97 -10.38 1.72 -1.47
C GLU A 97 -8.96 1.18 -1.64
N ALA A 98 -8.80 -0.15 -1.64
CA ALA A 98 -7.52 -0.80 -1.90
C ALA A 98 -6.95 -0.40 -3.28
N ALA A 99 -7.78 -0.36 -4.32
CA ALA A 99 -7.35 0.06 -5.66
C ALA A 99 -6.90 1.53 -5.66
N LYS A 100 -7.68 2.42 -5.04
CA LYS A 100 -7.36 3.85 -4.94
C LYS A 100 -6.06 4.10 -4.18
N ILE A 101 -5.80 3.35 -3.12
CA ILE A 101 -4.53 3.42 -2.36
C ILE A 101 -3.36 3.06 -3.29
N ILE A 102 -3.46 1.96 -4.04
CA ILE A 102 -2.41 1.53 -4.97
C ILE A 102 -2.15 2.59 -6.05
N GLU A 103 -3.22 3.12 -6.65
CA GLU A 103 -3.12 4.18 -7.66
C GLU A 103 -2.48 5.45 -7.07
N THR A 104 -2.80 5.79 -5.82
CA THR A 104 -2.21 6.93 -5.11
C THR A 104 -0.72 6.74 -4.93
N TYR A 105 -0.26 5.58 -4.45
CA TYR A 105 1.17 5.30 -4.35
C TYR A 105 1.89 5.46 -5.69
N LYS A 106 1.29 4.96 -6.78
CA LYS A 106 1.87 5.07 -8.12
C LYS A 106 1.90 6.50 -8.65
N MET A 107 0.83 7.27 -8.46
CA MET A 107 0.76 8.68 -8.89
C MET A 107 1.79 9.57 -8.18
N TYR A 108 2.12 9.25 -6.93
CA TYR A 108 3.04 10.03 -6.11
C TYR A 108 4.50 9.58 -6.23
N GLU A 109 4.81 8.56 -7.04
CA GLU A 109 6.19 8.11 -7.28
C GLU A 109 7.11 9.25 -7.79
N LYS A 110 6.56 10.17 -8.59
CA LYS A 110 7.33 11.24 -9.28
C LYS A 110 7.00 12.65 -8.80
N LYS A 111 6.18 12.80 -7.76
CA LYS A 111 5.75 14.13 -7.31
C LYS A 111 6.88 14.77 -6.48
N PRO A 112 7.38 15.97 -6.87
CA PRO A 112 8.39 16.65 -6.08
C PRO A 112 7.83 17.04 -4.70
N PRO A 113 8.70 17.14 -3.67
CA PRO A 113 8.30 17.53 -2.31
C PRO A 113 7.68 18.93 -2.24
N ASP A 114 7.81 19.73 -3.29
CA ASP A 114 7.25 21.07 -3.44
C ASP A 114 5.72 21.13 -3.24
N MET A 115 4.99 20.02 -3.42
CA MET A 115 3.55 19.97 -3.12
C MET A 115 3.22 19.99 -1.62
N ILE A 116 4.22 19.80 -0.76
CA ILE A 116 4.08 19.77 0.70
C ILE A 116 4.68 21.03 1.34
N MET A 117 5.46 21.82 0.59
CA MET A 117 6.05 23.05 1.10
C MET A 117 4.98 24.11 1.38
N GLU A 118 5.19 24.86 2.47
CA GLU A 118 4.39 26.04 2.80
C GLU A 118 4.41 27.01 1.63
N ARG A 119 3.23 27.45 1.18
CA ARG A 119 3.14 28.52 0.19
C ARG A 119 3.59 29.79 0.88
N SER A 120 4.77 30.29 0.54
CA SER A 120 5.23 31.59 1.02
C SER A 120 4.27 32.67 0.51
N ASP A 121 3.49 33.29 1.39
CA ASP A 121 2.66 34.46 1.08
C ASP A 121 3.56 35.67 0.81
N SER A 122 4.13 35.75 -0.39
CA SER A 122 4.84 36.92 -0.89
C SER A 122 3.84 37.95 -1.40
N ASN A 123 3.07 38.58 -0.51
CA ASN A 123 2.34 39.81 -0.85
C ASN A 123 2.08 40.70 0.37
N THR A 124 3.13 41.37 0.85
CA THR A 124 2.99 42.60 1.66
C THR A 124 3.65 43.74 0.89
N PRO A 125 2.89 44.66 0.26
CA PRO A 125 3.47 45.89 -0.27
C PRO A 125 3.89 46.78 0.92
N GLN A 126 5.20 46.98 1.10
CA GLN A 126 5.72 48.08 1.91
C GLN A 126 5.43 49.40 1.18
N GLN A 127 4.44 50.17 1.67
CA GLN A 127 4.28 51.57 1.28
C GLN A 127 5.14 52.45 2.19
N LYS A 128 6.07 53.17 1.56
CA LYS A 128 6.84 54.29 2.10
C LYS A 128 5.97 55.53 2.24
#